data_AF-A0AAN2DED9-F1
#
_entry.id   AF-A0AAN2DED9-F1
#
_cell.length_a   1.000
_cell.length_b   1.000
_cell.length_c   1.000
_cell.angle_alpha   90.00
_cell.angle_beta   90.00
_cell.angle_gamma   90.00
#
_symmetry.space_group_name_H-M   'P 1'
#
loop_
_entity.id
_entity.type
_entity.pdbx_description
1 polymer ?
#
loop_
_entity_poly.entity_id
_entity_poly.type
_entity_poly.pdbx_seq_one_letter_code
_entity_poly.pdbx_strand_id
1 'polypeptide(L)'
;MKRYISLASVSVAVLALSGCVSAGVDKTVELSVGQTRHLTAYRAENCGAAPLSFAAVAGKLPKSRIVSYSDGGLSSRQSKQCGRRVPTRAVNATGIAKGTETNRYQDVISIVVK
;
A
#
# COMPACT_ATOMS: atom_id res chain seq x y z
N MET A 1 -44.24 -18.36 -54.83
CA MET A 1 -42.79 -18.44 -55.11
C MET A 1 -42.04 -18.01 -53.85
N LYS A 2 -41.38 -18.93 -53.15
CA LYS A 2 -40.88 -18.73 -51.77
C LYS A 2 -39.35 -18.62 -51.83
N ARG A 3 -38.81 -17.44 -51.52
CA ARG A 3 -37.37 -17.14 -51.61
C ARG A 3 -36.69 -17.46 -50.28
N TYR A 4 -35.72 -18.37 -50.32
CA TYR A 4 -34.70 -18.59 -49.29
C TYR A 4 -33.55 -17.62 -49.54
N ILE A 5 -33.11 -16.86 -48.53
CA ILE A 5 -31.76 -16.29 -48.50
C ILE A 5 -31.21 -16.44 -47.08
N SER A 6 -30.16 -17.26 -47.01
CA SER A 6 -29.27 -17.52 -45.89
C SER A 6 -28.21 -16.42 -45.83
N LEU A 7 -27.95 -15.82 -44.67
CA LEU A 7 -26.80 -14.95 -44.36
C LEU A 7 -26.53 -15.08 -42.86
N ALA A 8 -25.61 -15.97 -42.46
CA ALA A 8 -24.19 -15.68 -42.27
C ALA A 8 -23.92 -14.83 -41.01
N SER A 9 -23.52 -15.55 -39.97
CA SER A 9 -22.95 -15.13 -38.70
C SER A 9 -21.79 -14.12 -38.86
N VAL A 10 -21.85 -13.01 -38.11
CA VAL A 10 -20.69 -12.15 -37.84
C VAL A 10 -20.49 -12.05 -36.35
N SER A 11 -19.45 -12.71 -35.88
CA SER A 11 -18.96 -12.70 -34.50
C SER A 11 -18.43 -11.31 -34.15
N VAL A 12 -18.99 -10.66 -33.13
CA VAL A 12 -18.43 -9.43 -32.56
C VAL A 12 -17.30 -9.83 -31.60
N ALA A 13 -16.07 -9.45 -31.95
CA ALA A 13 -14.88 -9.68 -31.14
C ALA A 13 -14.96 -8.88 -29.83
N VAL A 14 -14.85 -9.57 -28.70
CA VAL A 14 -14.71 -8.98 -27.36
C VAL A 14 -13.28 -8.49 -27.21
N LEU A 15 -13.06 -7.18 -27.29
CA LEU A 15 -11.81 -6.53 -26.89
C LEU A 15 -11.71 -6.55 -25.37
N ALA A 16 -11.11 -7.60 -24.81
CA ALA A 16 -10.71 -7.65 -23.42
C ALA A 16 -9.53 -6.68 -23.20
N LEU A 17 -9.83 -5.48 -22.72
CA LEU A 17 -8.84 -4.56 -22.18
C LEU A 17 -8.25 -5.19 -20.90
N SER A 18 -7.20 -5.99 -21.07
CA SER A 18 -6.28 -6.34 -19.98
C SER A 18 -5.50 -5.09 -19.59
N GLY A 19 -6.13 -4.24 -18.76
CA GLY A 19 -5.44 -3.17 -18.08
C GLY A 19 -4.47 -3.78 -17.08
N CYS A 20 -3.18 -3.81 -17.42
CA CYS A 20 -2.13 -4.01 -16.44
C CYS A 20 -2.19 -2.84 -15.45
N VAL A 21 -2.81 -3.05 -14.29
CA VAL A 21 -2.71 -2.11 -13.17
C VAL A 21 -1.28 -2.22 -12.65
N SER A 22 -0.40 -1.37 -13.16
CA SER A 22 0.92 -1.17 -12.55
C SER A 22 0.68 -0.70 -11.12
N ALA A 23 1.05 -1.52 -10.14
CA ALA A 23 1.02 -1.15 -8.74
C ALA A 23 2.03 -0.01 -8.54
N GLY A 24 1.56 1.23 -8.66
CA GLY A 24 2.36 2.43 -8.46
C GLY A 24 2.89 2.50 -7.03
N VAL A 25 4.08 3.08 -6.86
CA VAL A 25 4.60 3.45 -5.55
C VAL A 25 3.81 4.68 -5.07
N ASP A 26 3.14 4.57 -3.92
CA ASP A 26 2.35 5.67 -3.36
C ASP A 26 3.28 6.77 -2.77
N LYS A 27 4.44 6.38 -2.22
CA LYS A 27 5.49 7.32 -1.78
C LYS A 27 6.88 6.68 -1.66
N THR A 28 7.89 7.53 -1.69
CA THR A 28 9.29 7.16 -1.40
C THR A 28 9.75 7.75 -0.08
N VAL A 29 10.42 6.96 0.75
CA VAL A 29 11.05 7.39 2.00
C VAL A 29 12.55 7.19 1.89
N GLU A 30 13.29 8.30 1.87
CA GLU A 30 14.74 8.28 1.86
C GLU A 30 15.30 8.52 3.26
N LEU A 31 16.33 7.74 3.63
CA LEU A 31 17.07 7.88 4.87
C LEU A 31 18.52 7.38 4.73
N SER A 32 19.41 7.76 5.63
CA SER A 32 20.77 7.18 5.76
C SER A 32 20.79 6.00 6.72
N VAL A 33 21.86 5.18 6.67
CA VAL A 33 22.14 4.19 7.72
C VAL A 33 22.21 4.89 9.10
N GLY A 34 21.50 4.35 10.09
CA GLY A 34 21.35 4.92 11.44
C GLY A 34 20.26 5.98 11.57
N GLN A 35 19.79 6.57 10.47
CA GLN A 35 18.74 7.59 10.52
C GLN A 35 17.37 6.93 10.75
N THR A 36 16.58 7.52 11.65
CA THR A 36 15.20 7.11 11.89
C THR A 36 14.23 8.10 11.25
N ARG A 37 13.23 7.62 10.52
CA ARG A 37 12.17 8.46 9.94
C ARG A 37 10.80 7.83 10.12
N HIS A 38 9.77 8.68 10.11
CA HIS A 38 8.39 8.22 10.01
C HIS A 38 8.16 7.50 8.68
N LEU A 39 7.70 6.26 8.73
CA LEU A 39 7.44 5.44 7.56
C LEU A 39 5.97 5.48 7.18
N THR A 40 5.07 5.11 8.09
CA THR A 40 3.63 5.04 7.84
C THR A 40 2.86 5.02 9.15
N ALA A 41 1.52 5.02 9.08
CA ALA A 41 0.67 4.87 10.25
C ALA A 41 -0.51 3.93 9.96
N TYR A 42 -0.70 2.96 10.85
CA TYR A 42 -1.76 1.96 10.76
C TYR A 42 -2.99 2.38 11.55
N ARG A 43 -4.13 2.48 10.86
CA ARG A 43 -5.45 2.58 11.48
C ARG A 43 -5.97 1.19 11.88
N ALA A 44 -6.85 1.16 12.88
CA ALA A 44 -7.75 0.02 13.09
C ALA A 44 -8.79 -0.07 11.96
N GLU A 45 -9.41 -1.24 11.81
CA GLU A 45 -10.38 -1.50 10.73
C GLU A 45 -11.62 -0.61 10.85
N ASN A 46 -12.12 -0.43 12.07
CA ASN A 46 -13.26 0.42 12.38
C ASN A 46 -12.82 1.89 12.51
N CYS A 47 -13.52 2.78 11.83
CA CYS A 47 -13.17 4.21 11.72
C CYS A 47 -13.14 4.99 13.05
N GLY A 48 -13.68 4.45 14.14
CA GLY A 48 -13.67 5.05 15.49
C GLY A 48 -12.98 4.20 16.56
N ALA A 49 -12.37 3.07 16.19
CA ALA A 49 -11.68 2.24 17.15
C ALA A 49 -10.37 2.89 17.64
N ALA A 50 -9.92 2.46 18.82
CA ALA A 50 -8.61 2.83 19.33
C ALA A 50 -7.49 2.40 18.36
N PRO A 51 -6.37 3.13 18.32
CA PRO A 51 -5.17 2.71 17.58
C PRO A 51 -4.71 1.31 17.99
N LEU A 52 -4.22 0.55 17.01
CA LEU A 52 -3.58 -0.73 17.27
C LEU A 52 -2.36 -0.55 18.21
N SER A 53 -2.07 -1.58 19.00
CA SER A 53 -0.78 -1.68 19.67
C SER A 53 0.34 -1.82 18.63
N PHE A 54 1.56 -1.40 18.96
CA PHE A 54 2.68 -1.59 18.04
C PHE A 54 2.94 -3.08 17.77
N ALA A 55 2.79 -3.96 18.77
CA ALA A 55 2.93 -5.41 18.58
C ALA A 55 1.96 -5.95 17.51
N ALA A 56 0.71 -5.48 17.50
CA ALA A 56 -0.28 -5.87 16.49
C ALA A 56 0.03 -5.32 15.09
N VAL A 57 0.71 -4.16 15.01
CA VAL A 57 1.19 -3.59 13.74
C VAL A 57 2.44 -4.31 13.25
N ALA A 58 3.39 -4.59 14.13
CA ALA A 58 4.68 -5.23 13.82
C ALA A 58 4.48 -6.59 13.15
N GLY A 59 3.51 -7.39 13.60
CA GLY A 59 3.15 -8.66 12.95
C GLY A 59 2.61 -8.54 11.52
N LYS A 60 2.26 -7.32 11.07
CA LYS A 60 1.78 -7.01 9.72
C LYS A 60 2.84 -6.34 8.85
N LEU A 61 4.00 -5.99 9.39
CA LEU A 61 5.05 -5.30 8.65
C LEU A 61 5.81 -6.32 7.77
N PRO A 62 6.12 -5.96 6.52
CA PRO A 62 6.97 -6.79 5.66
C PRO A 62 8.36 -6.89 6.26
N LYS A 63 8.97 -8.08 6.19
CA LYS A 63 10.38 -8.24 6.57
C LYS A 63 11.24 -7.34 5.67
N SER A 64 12.21 -6.65 6.25
CA SER A 64 13.16 -5.81 5.52
C SER A 64 14.59 -6.21 5.86
N ARG A 65 15.48 -6.10 4.86
CA ARG A 65 16.93 -6.25 5.05
C ARG A 65 17.62 -4.90 5.21
N ILE A 66 16.96 -3.80 4.86
CA ILE A 66 17.54 -2.45 4.82
C ILE A 66 17.05 -1.54 5.94
N VAL A 67 15.92 -1.84 6.59
CA VAL A 67 15.43 -1.10 7.78
C VAL A 67 15.01 -2.01 8.93
N SER A 68 15.07 -1.46 10.14
CA SER A 68 14.37 -1.98 11.32
C SER A 68 13.17 -1.08 11.66
N TYR A 69 12.11 -1.65 12.22
CA TYR A 69 10.90 -0.91 12.56
C TYR A 69 10.79 -0.66 14.07
N SER A 70 10.24 0.49 14.43
CA SER A 70 9.96 0.87 15.82
C SER A 70 8.60 1.57 15.97
N ASP A 71 8.08 1.59 17.20
CA ASP A 71 6.85 2.29 17.52
C ASP A 71 7.06 3.80 17.37
N GLY A 72 6.31 4.43 16.46
CA GLY A 72 6.30 5.88 16.28
C GLY A 72 5.34 6.61 17.21
N GLY A 73 4.64 5.89 18.07
CA GLY A 73 3.66 6.42 19.00
C GLY A 73 2.25 6.55 18.42
N LEU A 74 1.37 7.17 19.20
CA LEU A 74 0.04 7.54 18.76
C LEU A 74 0.12 8.64 17.70
N SER A 75 -0.69 8.51 16.66
CA SER A 75 -0.77 9.48 15.58
C SER A 75 -2.22 9.57 15.08
N SER A 76 -2.43 10.34 14.01
CA SER A 76 -3.70 10.39 13.31
C SER A 76 -3.49 10.64 11.83
N ARG A 77 -4.43 10.20 10.99
CA ARG A 77 -4.40 10.47 9.55
C ARG A 77 -5.78 10.73 9.00
N GLN A 78 -5.87 11.51 7.92
CA GLN A 78 -7.09 11.63 7.14
C GLN A 78 -7.31 10.30 6.39
N SER A 79 -8.38 9.58 6.72
CA SER A 79 -8.71 8.32 6.05
C SER A 79 -9.74 8.58 4.95
N LYS A 80 -9.39 8.30 3.69
CA LYS A 80 -10.33 8.36 2.57
C LYS A 80 -11.53 7.43 2.79
N GLN A 81 -11.28 6.22 3.29
CA GLN A 81 -12.33 5.24 3.58
C GLN A 81 -13.29 5.70 4.69
N CYS A 82 -12.80 6.44 5.68
CA CYS A 82 -13.62 6.89 6.80
C CYS A 82 -14.18 8.30 6.61
N GLY A 83 -13.77 9.03 5.57
CA GLY A 83 -14.12 10.43 5.35
C GLY A 83 -13.63 11.42 6.42
N ARG A 84 -12.84 10.96 7.41
CA ARG A 84 -12.44 11.77 8.58
C ARG A 84 -11.03 11.46 9.05
N ARG A 85 -10.52 12.32 9.93
CA ARG A 85 -9.28 12.07 10.68
C ARG A 85 -9.55 10.95 11.70
N VAL A 86 -8.74 9.90 11.63
CA VAL A 86 -8.84 8.72 12.48
C VAL A 86 -7.56 8.53 13.28
N PRO A 87 -7.65 8.01 14.51
CA PRO A 87 -6.47 7.74 15.31
C PRO A 87 -5.72 6.53 14.75
N THR A 88 -4.39 6.57 14.79
CA THR A 88 -3.50 5.57 14.20
C THR A 88 -2.30 5.29 15.08
N ARG A 89 -1.61 4.18 14.80
CA ARG A 89 -0.31 3.85 15.36
C ARG A 89 0.77 4.14 14.32
N ALA A 90 1.67 5.06 14.61
CA ALA A 90 2.78 5.37 13.72
C ALA A 90 3.84 4.26 13.75
N VAL A 91 4.51 4.08 12.61
CA VAL A 91 5.64 3.17 12.43
C VAL A 91 6.81 4.02 11.95
N ASN A 92 7.92 3.92 12.67
CA ASN A 92 9.18 4.50 12.24
C ASN A 92 10.06 3.41 11.60
N ALA A 93 10.92 3.82 10.68
CA ALA A 93 11.95 2.99 10.09
C ALA A 93 13.33 3.58 10.38
N THR A 94 14.25 2.73 10.82
CA THR A 94 15.66 3.06 11.03
C THR A 94 16.50 2.33 10.00
N GLY A 95 17.33 3.05 9.25
CA GLY A 95 18.21 2.47 8.23
C GLY A 95 19.27 1.58 8.87
N ILE A 96 19.40 0.33 8.43
CA ILE A 96 20.40 -0.62 8.93
C ILE A 96 21.41 -1.05 7.87
N ALA A 97 21.03 -1.00 6.59
CA ALA A 97 21.90 -1.33 5.47
C ALA A 97 21.48 -0.53 4.23
N LYS A 98 22.44 -0.22 3.35
CA LYS A 98 22.17 0.50 2.10
C LYS A 98 21.35 -0.37 1.15
N GLY A 99 20.47 0.27 0.38
CA GLY A 99 19.68 -0.41 -0.66
C GLY A 99 18.31 0.20 -0.85
N THR A 100 17.52 -0.46 -1.70
CA THR A 100 16.15 -0.05 -2.02
C THR A 100 15.21 -1.25 -1.88
N GLU A 101 14.11 -1.08 -1.15
CA GLU A 101 13.05 -2.07 -1.03
C GLU A 101 11.68 -1.41 -1.20
N THR A 102 10.85 -1.97 -2.08
CA THR A 102 9.46 -1.55 -2.27
C THR A 102 8.54 -2.61 -1.70
N ASN A 103 7.70 -2.23 -0.74
CA ASN A 103 6.77 -3.15 -0.08
C ASN A 103 5.38 -2.54 0.10
N ARG A 104 4.37 -3.41 0.25
CA ARG A 104 3.00 -3.00 0.58
C ARG A 104 2.82 -2.91 2.10
N TYR A 105 2.42 -1.73 2.55
CA TYR A 105 1.94 -1.43 3.90
C TYR A 105 0.43 -1.08 3.82
N GLN A 106 -0.03 -0.06 4.56
CA GLN A 106 -1.31 0.60 4.23
C GLN A 106 -1.26 1.33 2.89
N ASP A 107 -0.04 1.66 2.42
CA ASP A 107 0.30 2.25 1.11
C ASP A 107 1.45 1.42 0.50
N VAL A 108 1.70 1.49 -0.81
CA VAL A 108 2.93 0.97 -1.44
C VAL A 108 4.06 1.97 -1.19
N ILE A 109 5.10 1.56 -0.48
CA ILE A 109 6.20 2.45 -0.10
C ILE A 109 7.52 1.91 -0.65
N SER A 110 8.27 2.75 -1.35
CA SER A 110 9.67 2.52 -1.68
C SER A 110 10.56 3.14 -0.60
N ILE A 111 11.40 2.34 0.03
CA ILE A 111 12.37 2.78 1.03
C ILE A 111 13.74 2.78 0.38
N VAL A 112 14.44 3.91 0.46
CA VAL A 112 15.81 4.05 -0.06
C VAL A 112 16.73 4.40 1.11
N VAL A 113 17.69 3.52 1.38
CA VAL A 113 18.73 3.75 2.39
C VAL A 113 20.05 4.06 1.68
N LYS A 114 20.55 5.28 1.88
CA LYS A 114 21.79 5.81 1.26
C LYS A 114 23.03 5.59 2.11
#